data_AF-A0A0F9T6K4-F1
#
_entry.id   AF-A0A0F9T6K4-F1
#
_cell.length_a   1.000
_cell.length_b   1.000
_cell.length_c   1.000
_cell.angle_alpha   90.00
_cell.angle_beta   90.00
_cell.angle_gamma   90.00
#
_symmetry.space_group_name_H-M   'P 1'
#
loop_
_entity.id
_entity.type
_entity.pdbx_description
1 polymer ?
#
loop_
_entity_poly.entity_id
_entity_poly.type
_entity_poly.pdbx_seq_one_letter_code
_entity_poly.pdbx_strand_id
1 'polypeptide(L)'
;MDELNNKDKINLSKVLMNTLNSGDWKELFAITECDDCPQNSSQFYKDVHWNNDSLKQGCINAVEFILDANPVNIKEIWGLEGVQGTLKRNKPELYNAIESIVDGVVLVANPNVNNTNESVFKALEDAEVLLTTQGASSAYDRMHTALHGFLRQVCHNNNISFVNSDAITALIPKISSYIKEQPDDGRNSKVFAMLRAAGSMLDTINYLRNHHSMSHPNENLLKESDAKFAINLARSIMTYIDDLFD
;
A
#
# COMPACT_ATOMS: atom_id res chain seq x y z
N MET A 1 9.80 -3.51 -8.91
CA MET A 1 9.30 -4.24 -7.72
C MET A 1 9.85 -3.47 -6.56
N ASP A 2 9.01 -3.07 -5.60
CA ASP A 2 9.51 -2.31 -4.47
C ASP A 2 10.37 -3.22 -3.60
N GLU A 3 11.64 -2.84 -3.43
CA GLU A 3 12.61 -3.55 -2.63
C GLU A 3 12.50 -3.11 -1.17
N LEU A 4 12.69 -4.06 -0.25
CA LEU A 4 12.83 -3.74 1.17
C LEU A 4 14.07 -2.86 1.38
N ASN A 5 13.89 -1.74 2.07
CA ASN A 5 15.03 -0.91 2.49
C ASN A 5 15.90 -1.66 3.52
N ASN A 6 17.13 -1.18 3.74
CA ASN A 6 18.10 -1.84 4.62
C ASN A 6 17.60 -2.00 6.07
N LYS A 7 16.82 -1.04 6.59
CA LYS A 7 16.26 -1.11 7.94
C LYS A 7 15.27 -2.28 8.06
N ASP A 8 14.46 -2.48 7.02
CA ASP A 8 13.46 -3.54 6.97
C ASP A 8 14.09 -4.91 6.73
N LYS A 9 15.14 -5.01 5.89
CA LYS A 9 15.97 -6.23 5.78
C LYS A 9 16.55 -6.65 7.14
N ILE A 10 17.09 -5.71 7.91
CA ILE A 10 17.62 -5.99 9.27
C ILE A 10 16.51 -6.43 10.23
N ASN A 11 15.32 -5.81 10.17
CA ASN A 11 14.19 -6.20 11.01
C ASN A 11 13.66 -7.59 10.66
N LEU A 12 13.55 -7.91 9.37
CA LEU A 12 13.18 -9.22 8.87
C LEU A 12 14.19 -10.28 9.35
N SER A 13 15.48 -10.00 9.24
CA SER A 13 16.56 -10.89 9.71
C SER A 13 16.42 -11.27 11.18
N LYS A 14 16.05 -10.32 12.06
CA LYS A 14 15.79 -10.58 13.48
C LYS A 14 14.54 -11.43 13.70
N VAL A 15 13.53 -11.29 12.86
CA VAL A 15 12.34 -12.14 12.92
C VAL A 15 12.68 -13.56 12.51
N LEU A 16 13.39 -13.73 11.39
CA LEU A 16 13.83 -15.05 10.91
C LEU A 16 14.76 -15.74 11.92
N MET A 17 15.69 -14.99 12.55
CA MET A 17 16.56 -15.51 13.61
C MET A 17 15.80 -16.20 14.75
N ASN A 18 14.61 -15.70 15.11
CA ASN A 18 13.79 -16.24 16.19
C ASN A 18 12.69 -17.21 15.72
N THR A 19 12.56 -17.41 14.40
CA THR A 19 11.51 -18.22 13.78
C THR A 19 12.07 -19.48 13.17
N LEU A 20 13.20 -19.36 12.46
CA LEU A 20 13.77 -20.40 11.64
C LEU A 20 14.80 -21.23 12.41
N ASN A 21 14.68 -22.54 12.30
CA ASN A 21 15.69 -23.50 12.73
C ASN A 21 16.70 -23.78 11.60
N SER A 22 17.74 -24.58 11.89
CA SER A 22 18.81 -24.86 10.92
C SER A 22 18.34 -25.58 9.65
N GLY A 23 17.25 -26.35 9.72
CA GLY A 23 16.61 -27.00 8.58
C GLY A 23 15.91 -25.98 7.69
N ASP A 24 15.13 -25.07 8.29
CA ASP A 24 14.41 -24.03 7.55
C ASP A 24 15.37 -23.09 6.80
N TRP A 25 16.53 -22.77 7.39
CA TRP A 25 17.57 -22.00 6.69
C TRP A 25 18.16 -22.75 5.49
N LYS A 26 18.37 -24.07 5.59
CA LYS A 26 18.84 -24.88 4.45
C LYS A 26 17.81 -24.93 3.33
N GLU A 27 16.55 -25.12 3.71
CA GLU A 27 15.42 -25.09 2.78
C GLU A 27 15.37 -23.74 2.08
N LEU A 28 15.44 -22.63 2.84
CA LEU A 28 15.41 -21.29 2.30
C LEU A 28 16.52 -21.05 1.27
N PHE A 29 17.77 -21.41 1.57
CA PHE A 29 18.87 -21.27 0.59
C PHE A 29 18.64 -22.08 -0.67
N ALA A 30 18.09 -23.29 -0.56
CA ALA A 30 17.81 -24.16 -1.71
C ALA A 30 16.67 -23.62 -2.58
N ILE A 31 15.54 -23.19 -1.98
CA ILE A 31 14.37 -22.71 -2.75
C ILE A 31 14.63 -21.36 -3.41
N THR A 32 15.54 -20.54 -2.87
CA THR A 32 15.94 -19.25 -3.45
C THR A 32 17.17 -19.36 -4.37
N GLU A 33 17.63 -20.58 -4.68
CA GLU A 33 18.83 -20.84 -5.50
C GLU A 33 20.10 -20.11 -4.99
N CYS A 34 20.21 -19.94 -3.67
CA CYS A 34 21.30 -19.23 -2.99
C CYS A 34 22.25 -20.21 -2.27
N ASP A 35 22.51 -21.36 -2.88
CA ASP A 35 23.37 -22.41 -2.31
C ASP A 35 24.81 -21.94 -2.05
N ASP A 36 25.28 -20.95 -2.81
CA ASP A 36 26.61 -20.35 -2.72
C ASP A 36 26.73 -19.27 -1.64
N CYS A 37 25.65 -18.96 -0.91
CA CYS A 37 25.67 -18.02 0.18
C CYS A 37 26.72 -18.42 1.24
N PRO A 38 27.62 -17.51 1.69
CA PRO A 38 28.62 -17.85 2.71
C PRO A 38 28.01 -18.36 4.04
N GLN A 39 26.75 -18.01 4.29
CA GLN A 39 25.97 -18.40 5.45
C GLN A 39 25.35 -19.79 5.28
N ASN A 40 25.34 -20.39 4.09
CA ASN A 40 25.06 -21.82 3.88
C ASN A 40 26.25 -22.68 4.33
N SER A 41 26.65 -22.56 5.60
CA SER A 41 27.84 -23.19 6.16
C SER A 41 27.56 -23.89 7.48
N SER A 42 28.39 -24.91 7.78
CA SER A 42 28.28 -25.67 9.03
C SER A 42 28.41 -24.78 10.28
N GLN A 43 29.16 -23.68 10.21
CA GLN A 43 29.29 -22.74 11.30
C GLN A 43 27.99 -21.96 11.54
N PHE A 44 27.36 -21.42 10.49
CA PHE A 44 26.09 -20.72 10.63
C PHE A 44 25.00 -21.62 11.20
N TYR A 45 24.92 -22.88 10.77
CA TYR A 45 23.96 -23.84 11.32
C TYR A 45 24.18 -24.14 12.80
N LYS A 46 25.44 -24.17 13.26
CA LYS A 46 25.75 -24.25 14.69
C LYS A 46 25.32 -22.99 15.42
N ASP A 47 25.52 -21.83 14.82
CA ASP A 47 25.11 -20.54 15.40
C ASP A 47 23.59 -20.46 15.55
N VAL A 48 22.83 -20.96 14.57
CA VAL A 48 21.37 -21.07 14.64
C VAL A 48 20.96 -22.05 15.74
N HIS A 49 21.59 -23.22 15.81
CA HIS A 49 21.21 -24.27 16.77
C HIS A 49 21.53 -23.89 18.22
N TRP A 50 22.65 -23.22 18.46
CA TRP A 50 23.12 -22.86 19.80
C TRP A 50 22.87 -21.39 20.19
N ASN A 51 22.28 -20.60 19.29
CA ASN A 51 22.04 -19.17 19.46
C ASN A 51 23.34 -18.40 19.84
N ASN A 52 24.40 -18.64 19.07
CA ASN A 52 25.71 -18.02 19.31
C ASN A 52 25.71 -16.51 19.02
N ASP A 53 26.65 -15.76 19.59
CA ASP A 53 26.75 -14.30 19.43
C ASP A 53 26.83 -13.82 17.97
N SER A 54 27.43 -14.62 17.09
CA SER A 54 27.55 -14.34 15.65
C SER A 54 26.23 -14.51 14.87
N LEU A 55 25.24 -15.19 15.44
CA LEU A 55 24.01 -15.58 14.74
C LEU A 55 23.30 -14.37 14.13
N LYS A 56 23.15 -13.29 14.90
CA LYS A 56 22.45 -12.09 14.46
C LYS A 56 23.05 -11.51 13.18
N GLN A 57 24.38 -11.40 13.12
CA GLN A 57 25.05 -10.89 11.92
C GLN A 57 24.97 -11.90 10.78
N GLY A 58 25.04 -13.21 11.08
CA GLY A 58 24.83 -14.26 10.11
C GLY A 58 23.45 -14.17 9.43
N CYS A 59 22.36 -14.00 10.21
CA CYS A 59 21.02 -13.87 9.65
C CYS A 59 20.88 -12.61 8.78
N ILE A 60 21.49 -11.49 9.17
CA ILE A 60 21.49 -10.26 8.37
C ILE A 60 22.16 -10.51 7.03
N ASN A 61 23.38 -11.05 7.04
CA ASN A 61 24.13 -11.32 5.81
C ASN A 61 23.39 -12.32 4.90
N ALA A 62 22.74 -13.33 5.48
CA ALA A 62 21.96 -14.31 4.73
C ALA A 62 20.76 -13.67 4.02
N VAL A 63 19.98 -12.85 4.74
CA VAL A 63 18.80 -12.15 4.17
C VAL A 63 19.22 -11.14 3.13
N GLU A 64 20.30 -10.38 3.37
CA GLU A 64 20.86 -9.45 2.39
C GLU A 64 21.28 -10.19 1.12
N PHE A 65 22.05 -11.28 1.25
CA PHE A 65 22.46 -12.10 0.10
C PHE A 65 21.27 -12.61 -0.72
N ILE A 66 20.26 -13.18 -0.05
CA ILE A 66 19.07 -13.74 -0.71
C ILE A 66 18.28 -12.65 -1.46
N LEU A 67 18.05 -11.49 -0.82
CA LEU A 67 17.24 -10.43 -1.40
C LEU A 67 18.00 -9.58 -2.43
N ASP A 68 19.31 -9.47 -2.32
CA ASP A 68 20.16 -8.78 -3.29
C ASP A 68 20.39 -9.63 -4.55
N ALA A 69 20.39 -10.96 -4.42
CA ALA A 69 20.41 -11.87 -5.56
C ALA A 69 19.12 -11.76 -6.39
N ASN A 70 17.95 -11.76 -5.73
CA ASN A 70 16.67 -11.52 -6.38
C ASN A 70 15.63 -10.99 -5.37
N PRO A 71 15.12 -9.75 -5.54
CA PRO A 71 14.09 -9.20 -4.66
C PRO A 71 12.81 -10.04 -4.57
N VAL A 72 12.50 -10.84 -5.59
CA VAL A 72 11.33 -11.73 -5.60
C VAL A 72 11.42 -12.83 -4.53
N ASN A 73 12.63 -13.16 -4.05
CA ASN A 73 12.86 -14.15 -3.00
C ASN A 73 12.17 -13.79 -1.67
N ILE A 74 11.71 -12.54 -1.51
CA ILE A 74 10.85 -12.16 -0.40
C ILE A 74 9.57 -13.00 -0.32
N LYS A 75 9.06 -13.50 -1.46
CA LYS A 75 7.90 -14.39 -1.53
C LYS A 75 8.18 -15.75 -0.89
N GLU A 76 9.38 -16.29 -1.10
CA GLU A 76 9.80 -17.55 -0.50
C GLU A 76 9.96 -17.40 1.02
N ILE A 77 10.59 -16.31 1.47
CA ILE A 77 10.68 -15.96 2.90
C ILE A 77 9.28 -15.82 3.52
N TRP A 78 8.35 -15.17 2.82
CA TRP A 78 6.97 -14.99 3.27
C TRP A 78 6.19 -16.32 3.35
N GLY A 79 6.54 -17.30 2.52
CA GLY A 79 5.91 -18.62 2.49
C GLY A 79 6.34 -19.56 3.62
N LEU A 80 7.45 -19.28 4.30
CA LEU A 80 7.97 -20.15 5.37
C LEU A 80 7.05 -20.22 6.59
N GLU A 81 6.97 -21.41 7.18
CA GLU A 81 6.12 -21.67 8.33
C GLU A 81 6.46 -20.74 9.51
N GLY A 82 5.43 -20.15 10.11
CA GLY A 82 5.58 -19.27 11.28
C GLY A 82 6.08 -17.85 10.99
N VAL A 83 6.61 -17.56 9.80
CA VAL A 83 7.14 -16.23 9.46
C VAL A 83 6.06 -15.17 9.47
N GLN A 84 4.96 -15.38 8.74
CA GLN A 84 3.83 -14.44 8.70
C GLN A 84 3.24 -14.20 10.09
N GLY A 85 3.01 -15.26 10.86
CA GLY A 85 2.46 -15.17 12.21
C GLY A 85 3.36 -14.41 13.18
N THR A 86 4.68 -14.59 13.07
CA THR A 86 5.65 -13.88 13.91
C THR A 86 5.82 -12.42 13.48
N LEU A 87 5.82 -12.12 12.18
CA LEU A 87 5.81 -10.76 11.66
C LEU A 87 4.56 -10.01 12.13
N LYS A 88 3.37 -10.59 11.97
CA LYS A 88 2.11 -9.97 12.38
C LYS A 88 2.07 -9.64 13.87
N ARG A 89 2.60 -10.53 14.71
CA ARG A 89 2.62 -10.37 16.16
C ARG A 89 3.66 -9.37 16.65
N ASN A 90 4.87 -9.40 16.11
CA ASN A 90 6.01 -8.69 16.67
C ASN A 90 6.37 -7.40 15.90
N LYS A 91 5.99 -7.30 14.62
CA LYS A 91 6.36 -6.24 13.67
C LYS A 91 5.24 -5.99 12.64
N PRO A 92 4.05 -5.52 13.06
CA PRO A 92 2.89 -5.36 12.17
C PRO A 92 3.15 -4.42 10.98
N GLU A 93 3.94 -3.36 11.17
CA GLU A 93 4.33 -2.46 10.07
C GLU A 93 5.14 -3.18 8.98
N LEU A 94 6.11 -4.02 9.39
CA LEU A 94 6.90 -4.81 8.46
C LEU A 94 6.09 -5.92 7.79
N TYR A 95 5.15 -6.53 8.52
CA TYR A 95 4.19 -7.49 7.96
C TYR A 95 3.43 -6.85 6.79
N ASN A 96 2.83 -5.67 7.00
CA ASN A 96 2.05 -4.98 5.96
C ASN A 96 2.91 -4.58 4.77
N ALA A 97 4.15 -4.13 5.02
CA ALA A 97 5.10 -3.79 3.96
C ALA A 97 5.44 -5.02 3.09
N ILE A 98 5.78 -6.15 3.71
CA ILE A 98 6.11 -7.37 2.97
C ILE A 98 4.89 -7.95 2.26
N GLU A 99 3.72 -7.98 2.92
CA GLU A 99 2.46 -8.43 2.31
C GLU A 99 2.14 -7.61 1.05
N SER A 100 2.29 -6.29 1.11
CA SER A 100 2.11 -5.38 -0.02
C SER A 100 3.07 -5.68 -1.18
N ILE A 101 4.34 -6.00 -0.89
CA ILE A 101 5.34 -6.38 -1.89
C ILE A 101 5.00 -7.75 -2.52
N VAL A 102 4.61 -8.73 -1.71
CA VAL A 102 4.31 -10.11 -2.13
C VAL A 102 3.04 -10.17 -2.98
N ASP A 103 1.98 -9.47 -2.56
CA ASP A 103 0.69 -9.37 -3.26
C ASP A 103 0.79 -8.50 -4.53
N GLY A 104 1.90 -7.76 -4.70
CA GLY A 104 2.14 -6.92 -5.87
C GLY A 104 1.33 -5.62 -5.90
N VAL A 105 0.68 -5.25 -4.79
CA VAL A 105 -0.04 -3.98 -4.66
C VAL A 105 0.66 -3.13 -3.61
N VAL A 106 1.60 -2.32 -4.06
CA VAL A 106 2.21 -1.25 -3.27
C VAL A 106 1.12 -0.26 -2.90
N LEU A 107 0.87 -0.04 -1.60
CA LEU A 107 -0.01 1.05 -1.19
C LEU A 107 0.67 2.39 -1.52
N VAL A 108 0.03 3.21 -2.35
CA VAL A 108 0.45 4.60 -2.55
C VAL A 108 0.37 5.30 -1.20
N ALA A 109 1.42 6.01 -0.82
CA ALA A 109 1.47 6.78 0.42
C ALA A 109 0.21 7.64 0.58
N ASN A 110 -0.24 7.83 1.82
CA ASN A 110 -1.42 8.63 2.10
C ASN A 110 -1.24 10.03 1.48
N PRO A 111 -2.21 10.54 0.70
CA PRO A 111 -2.00 11.76 -0.07
C PRO A 111 -1.85 12.95 0.89
N ASN A 112 -0.72 13.66 0.78
CA ASN A 112 -0.51 14.92 1.47
C ASN A 112 -1.15 16.03 0.62
N VAL A 113 -2.40 16.35 0.92
CA VAL A 113 -3.23 17.26 0.11
C VAL A 113 -3.54 18.56 0.86
N ASN A 114 -3.33 19.69 0.18
CA ASN A 114 -3.48 21.04 0.69
C ASN A 114 -4.94 21.51 0.71
N ASN A 115 -5.76 21.04 -0.25
CA ASN A 115 -7.19 21.37 -0.31
C ASN A 115 -8.05 20.45 0.57
N THR A 116 -7.83 20.52 1.88
CA THR A 116 -8.47 19.64 2.86
C THR A 116 -9.04 20.39 4.06
N ASN A 117 -9.90 19.72 4.82
CA ASN A 117 -10.39 20.18 6.11
C ASN A 117 -10.21 19.06 7.15
N GLU A 118 -10.47 19.37 8.43
CA GLU A 118 -10.29 18.43 9.54
C GLU A 118 -11.02 17.09 9.31
N SER A 119 -12.20 17.11 8.70
CA SER A 119 -12.95 15.88 8.40
C SER A 119 -12.31 15.03 7.31
N VAL A 120 -11.67 15.65 6.31
CA VAL A 120 -10.93 14.94 5.25
C VAL A 120 -9.64 14.34 5.82
N PHE A 121 -8.89 15.11 6.61
CA PHE A 121 -7.69 14.60 7.29
C PHE A 121 -8.03 13.42 8.19
N LYS A 122 -9.09 13.54 8.99
CA LYS A 122 -9.52 12.46 9.87
C LYS A 122 -9.93 11.21 9.09
N ALA A 123 -10.65 11.37 7.98
CA ALA A 123 -11.03 10.24 7.13
C ALA A 123 -9.82 9.56 6.45
N LEU A 124 -8.80 10.32 6.05
CA LEU A 124 -7.54 9.78 5.52
C LEU A 124 -6.73 9.03 6.60
N GLU A 125 -6.69 9.55 7.81
CA GLU A 125 -6.04 8.89 8.96
C GLU A 125 -6.78 7.60 9.33
N ASP A 126 -8.11 7.66 9.42
CA ASP A 126 -8.95 6.49 9.71
C ASP A 126 -8.79 5.40 8.63
N ALA A 127 -8.69 5.79 7.35
CA ALA A 127 -8.42 4.85 6.27
C ALA A 127 -7.06 4.16 6.43
N GLU A 128 -6.03 4.87 6.86
CA GLU A 128 -4.69 4.31 7.11
C GLU A 128 -4.67 3.35 8.29
N VAL A 129 -5.35 3.71 9.39
CA VAL A 129 -5.53 2.81 10.54
C VAL A 129 -6.27 1.55 10.12
N LEU A 130 -7.35 1.66 9.34
CA LEU A 130 -8.11 0.49 8.89
C LEU A 130 -7.31 -0.38 7.93
N LEU A 131 -6.54 0.22 7.02
CA LEU A 131 -5.64 -0.51 6.10
C LEU A 131 -4.69 -1.40 6.90
N THR A 132 -4.11 -0.86 7.97
CA THR A 132 -3.11 -1.55 8.79
C THR A 132 -3.69 -2.52 9.81
N THR A 133 -4.94 -2.33 10.25
CA THR A 133 -5.54 -3.10 11.35
C THR A 133 -6.64 -4.06 10.93
N GLN A 134 -7.38 -3.77 9.85
CA GLN A 134 -8.62 -4.47 9.46
C GLN A 134 -8.70 -4.79 7.95
N GLY A 135 -7.66 -4.47 7.17
CA GLY A 135 -7.61 -4.75 5.73
C GLY A 135 -8.20 -3.63 4.86
N ALA A 136 -7.87 -3.67 3.58
CA ALA A 136 -8.25 -2.66 2.59
C ALA A 136 -9.75 -2.63 2.31
N SER A 137 -10.44 -3.77 2.39
CA SER A 137 -11.90 -3.79 2.22
C SER A 137 -12.61 -2.99 3.31
N SER A 138 -12.06 -2.98 4.53
CA SER A 138 -12.55 -2.17 5.65
C SER A 138 -12.20 -0.69 5.49
N ALA A 139 -11.00 -0.39 4.99
CA ALA A 139 -10.52 0.98 4.78
C ALA A 139 -11.20 1.73 3.63
N TYR A 140 -11.72 0.99 2.65
CA TYR A 140 -12.29 1.51 1.42
C TYR A 140 -13.38 2.58 1.65
N ASP A 141 -14.26 2.37 2.63
CA ASP A 141 -15.34 3.32 2.95
C ASP A 141 -14.82 4.64 3.53
N ARG A 142 -13.74 4.60 4.31
CA ARG A 142 -13.08 5.80 4.83
C ARG A 142 -12.34 6.54 3.73
N MET A 143 -11.69 5.82 2.82
CA MET A 143 -11.04 6.42 1.65
C MET A 143 -12.06 7.09 0.72
N HIS A 144 -13.23 6.48 0.48
CA HIS A 144 -14.32 7.11 -0.28
C HIS A 144 -14.83 8.37 0.42
N THR A 145 -15.02 8.33 1.73
CA THR A 145 -15.43 9.50 2.54
C THR A 145 -14.42 10.64 2.40
N ALA A 146 -13.13 10.33 2.51
CA ALA A 146 -12.04 11.30 2.35
C ALA A 146 -12.03 11.92 0.95
N LEU A 147 -12.11 11.09 -0.10
CA LEU A 147 -12.18 11.53 -1.49
C LEU A 147 -13.36 12.48 -1.73
N HIS A 148 -14.54 12.13 -1.20
CA HIS A 148 -15.73 12.97 -1.37
C HIS A 148 -15.58 14.32 -0.68
N GLY A 149 -15.10 14.32 0.57
CA GLY A 149 -14.83 15.55 1.30
C GLY A 149 -13.77 16.43 0.63
N PHE A 150 -12.69 15.82 0.13
CA PHE A 150 -11.64 16.49 -0.63
C PHE A 150 -12.19 17.22 -1.85
N LEU A 151 -12.97 16.53 -2.71
CA LEU A 151 -13.52 17.15 -3.92
C LEU A 151 -14.47 18.32 -3.59
N ARG A 152 -15.23 18.22 -2.50
CA ARG A 152 -16.05 19.35 -2.01
C ARG A 152 -15.19 20.52 -1.55
N GLN A 153 -14.09 20.23 -0.85
CA GLN A 153 -13.18 21.27 -0.37
C GLN A 153 -12.48 21.97 -1.54
N VAL A 154 -12.03 21.23 -2.57
CA VAL A 154 -11.51 21.80 -3.82
C VAL A 154 -12.54 22.74 -4.44
N CYS A 155 -13.80 22.31 -4.57
CA CYS A 155 -14.85 23.18 -5.11
C CYS A 155 -15.07 24.44 -4.25
N HIS A 156 -15.08 24.28 -2.92
CA HIS A 156 -15.25 25.38 -1.98
C HIS A 156 -14.12 26.41 -2.07
N ASN A 157 -12.86 25.96 -1.99
CA ASN A 157 -11.67 26.81 -2.04
C ASN A 157 -11.57 27.61 -3.34
N ASN A 158 -12.03 27.03 -4.45
CA ASN A 158 -11.92 27.61 -5.79
C ASN A 158 -13.22 28.27 -6.28
N ASN A 159 -14.21 28.47 -5.40
CA ASN A 159 -15.51 29.08 -5.73
C ASN A 159 -16.27 28.37 -6.88
N ILE A 160 -16.11 27.05 -7.02
CA ILE A 160 -16.83 26.22 -7.98
C ILE A 160 -18.21 25.89 -7.41
N SER A 161 -19.28 26.17 -8.16
CA SER A 161 -20.65 25.96 -7.67
C SER A 161 -21.00 24.47 -7.50
N PHE A 162 -21.37 24.07 -6.27
CA PHE A 162 -21.85 22.72 -5.95
C PHE A 162 -22.93 22.73 -4.86
N VAL A 163 -23.66 21.62 -4.72
CA VAL A 163 -24.62 21.43 -3.62
C VAL A 163 -24.16 20.32 -2.69
N ASN A 164 -24.54 20.39 -1.41
CA ASN A 164 -24.13 19.43 -0.38
C ASN A 164 -24.62 17.99 -0.61
N SER A 165 -25.53 17.77 -1.55
CA SER A 165 -25.98 16.43 -1.96
C SER A 165 -25.22 15.88 -3.17
N ASP A 166 -24.35 16.67 -3.80
CA ASP A 166 -23.56 16.22 -4.95
C ASP A 166 -22.67 15.05 -4.55
N ALA A 167 -22.76 13.96 -5.32
CA ALA A 167 -21.87 12.81 -5.25
C ALA A 167 -20.55 13.11 -5.97
N ILE A 168 -19.54 12.25 -5.76
CA ILE A 168 -18.24 12.32 -6.45
C ILE A 168 -18.40 12.49 -7.97
N THR A 169 -19.36 11.75 -8.55
CA THR A 169 -19.69 11.74 -9.98
C THR A 169 -20.20 13.08 -10.50
N ALA A 170 -20.79 13.91 -9.64
CA ALA A 170 -21.25 15.26 -9.96
C ALA A 170 -20.17 16.32 -9.72
N LEU A 171 -19.22 16.08 -8.80
CA LEU A 171 -18.16 17.02 -8.45
C LEU A 171 -17.01 17.01 -9.48
N ILE A 172 -16.57 15.84 -9.95
CA ILE A 172 -15.44 15.73 -10.88
C ILE A 172 -15.66 16.47 -12.21
N PRO A 173 -16.83 16.39 -12.87
CA PRO A 173 -17.08 17.15 -14.08
C PRO A 173 -17.01 18.67 -13.87
N LYS A 174 -17.41 19.15 -12.68
CA LYS A 174 -17.35 20.58 -12.33
C LYS A 174 -15.91 21.06 -12.20
N ILE A 175 -15.10 20.31 -11.44
CA ILE A 175 -13.65 20.56 -11.31
C ILE A 175 -12.96 20.52 -12.67
N SER A 176 -13.26 19.50 -13.49
CA SER A 176 -12.69 19.36 -14.83
C SER A 176 -13.06 20.50 -15.78
N SER A 177 -14.26 21.08 -15.63
CA SER A 177 -14.69 22.22 -16.44
C SER A 177 -13.98 23.49 -16.01
N TYR A 178 -13.89 23.73 -14.71
CA TYR A 178 -13.15 24.85 -14.15
C TYR A 178 -11.68 24.89 -14.61
N ILE A 179 -10.98 23.74 -14.58
CA ILE A 179 -9.57 23.66 -15.02
C ILE A 179 -9.44 23.99 -16.51
N LYS A 180 -10.40 23.59 -17.36
CA LYS A 180 -10.37 23.90 -18.80
C LYS A 180 -10.63 25.37 -19.11
N GLU A 181 -11.29 26.08 -18.21
CA GLU A 181 -11.56 27.51 -18.34
C GLU A 181 -10.36 28.37 -17.90
N GLN A 182 -9.35 27.76 -17.26
CA GLN A 182 -8.12 28.45 -16.91
C GLN A 182 -7.25 28.75 -18.14
N PRO A 183 -6.40 29.78 -18.08
CA PRO A 183 -5.44 30.09 -19.14
C PRO A 183 -4.56 28.87 -19.47
N ASP A 184 -4.25 28.70 -20.75
CA ASP A 184 -3.32 27.65 -21.20
C ASP A 184 -1.92 27.87 -20.59
N ASP A 185 -1.47 26.91 -19.80
CA ASP A 185 -0.17 26.87 -19.14
C ASP A 185 0.84 25.96 -19.88
N GLY A 186 0.49 25.49 -21.08
CA GLY A 186 1.29 24.54 -21.86
C GLY A 186 1.06 23.08 -21.48
N ARG A 187 0.02 22.79 -20.68
CA ARG A 187 -0.32 21.41 -20.28
C ARG A 187 -0.72 20.55 -21.47
N ASN A 188 -0.20 19.32 -21.48
CA ASN A 188 -0.46 18.38 -22.55
C ASN A 188 -1.96 18.01 -22.61
N SER A 189 -2.59 18.16 -23.79
CA SER A 189 -4.00 17.81 -24.02
C SER A 189 -4.40 16.39 -23.58
N LYS A 190 -3.47 15.43 -23.57
CA LYS A 190 -3.69 14.05 -23.10
C LYS A 190 -3.99 13.97 -21.60
N VAL A 191 -3.48 14.91 -20.82
CA VAL A 191 -3.74 14.98 -19.38
C VAL A 191 -5.22 15.24 -19.09
N PHE A 192 -5.89 16.09 -19.89
CA PHE A 192 -7.33 16.28 -19.79
C PHE A 192 -8.13 15.03 -20.21
N ALA A 193 -7.57 14.19 -21.08
CA ALA A 193 -8.15 12.88 -21.37
C ALA A 193 -8.00 11.92 -20.17
N MET A 194 -6.86 11.95 -19.49
CA MET A 194 -6.64 11.18 -18.25
C MET A 194 -7.56 11.64 -17.11
N LEU A 195 -7.77 12.94 -16.91
CA LEU A 195 -8.74 13.47 -15.94
C LEU A 195 -10.18 13.00 -16.23
N ARG A 196 -10.57 12.95 -17.50
CA ARG A 196 -11.88 12.41 -17.89
C ARG A 196 -11.98 10.91 -17.56
N ALA A 197 -10.93 10.14 -17.83
CA ALA A 197 -10.88 8.71 -17.48
C ALA A 197 -10.91 8.51 -15.95
N ALA A 198 -10.21 9.35 -15.19
CA ALA A 198 -10.27 9.38 -13.74
C ALA A 198 -11.69 9.61 -13.23
N GLY A 199 -12.48 10.49 -13.85
CA GLY A 199 -13.90 10.65 -13.53
C GLY A 199 -14.71 9.36 -13.68
N SER A 200 -14.49 8.60 -14.76
CA SER A 200 -15.13 7.29 -14.95
C SER A 200 -14.67 6.24 -13.92
N MET A 201 -13.40 6.28 -13.54
CA MET A 201 -12.85 5.41 -12.51
C MET A 201 -13.46 5.72 -11.13
N LEU A 202 -13.59 7.00 -10.80
CA LEU A 202 -14.22 7.43 -9.55
C LEU A 202 -15.72 7.11 -9.48
N ASP A 203 -16.42 7.12 -10.62
CA ASP A 203 -17.79 6.60 -10.72
C ASP A 203 -17.85 5.10 -10.41
N THR A 204 -16.90 4.33 -10.95
CA THR A 204 -16.78 2.89 -10.64
C THR A 204 -16.46 2.66 -9.15
N ILE A 205 -15.60 3.48 -8.55
CA ILE A 205 -15.31 3.46 -7.11
C ILE A 205 -16.60 3.73 -6.29
N ASN A 206 -17.43 4.68 -6.72
CA ASN A 206 -18.71 4.95 -6.09
C ASN A 206 -19.68 3.76 -6.20
N TYR A 207 -19.72 3.10 -7.37
CA TYR A 207 -20.49 1.87 -7.56
C TYR A 207 -20.04 0.76 -6.61
N LEU A 208 -18.73 0.50 -6.54
CA LEU A 208 -18.13 -0.51 -5.67
C LEU A 208 -18.44 -0.25 -4.19
N ARG A 209 -18.45 1.02 -3.76
CA ARG A 209 -18.87 1.38 -2.38
C ARG A 209 -20.31 0.97 -2.13
N ASN A 210 -21.22 1.27 -3.04
CA ASN A 210 -22.64 1.03 -2.83
C ASN A 210 -23.03 -0.45 -2.91
N HIS A 211 -22.31 -1.28 -3.67
CA HIS A 211 -22.71 -2.66 -3.98
C HIS A 211 -21.74 -3.74 -3.48
N HIS A 212 -20.53 -3.37 -3.05
CA HIS A 212 -19.48 -4.33 -2.70
C HIS A 212 -18.66 -3.93 -1.47
N SER A 213 -19.02 -2.89 -0.73
CA SER A 213 -18.40 -2.56 0.56
C SER A 213 -19.31 -2.89 1.74
N MET A 214 -18.75 -2.79 2.96
CA MET A 214 -19.46 -2.97 4.23
C MET A 214 -20.48 -1.86 4.53
N SER A 215 -20.54 -0.83 3.69
CA SER A 215 -21.49 0.29 3.85
C SER A 215 -22.96 -0.11 3.66
N HIS A 216 -23.21 -1.25 3.00
CA HIS A 216 -24.51 -1.89 2.86
C HIS A 216 -24.39 -3.41 3.06
N PRO A 217 -25.46 -4.12 3.46
CA PRO A 217 -25.43 -5.58 3.60
C PRO A 217 -25.32 -6.25 2.22
N ASN A 218 -24.11 -6.32 1.69
CA ASN A 218 -23.78 -6.90 0.39
C ASN A 218 -23.35 -8.36 0.57
N GLU A 219 -23.88 -9.27 -0.27
CA GLU A 219 -23.56 -10.70 -0.21
C GLU A 219 -22.12 -11.01 -0.64
N ASN A 220 -21.55 -10.18 -1.53
CA ASN A 220 -20.19 -10.32 -2.05
C ASN A 220 -19.39 -9.04 -1.82
N LEU A 221 -18.51 -9.06 -0.83
CA LEU A 221 -17.60 -7.97 -0.50
C LEU A 221 -16.42 -7.91 -1.48
N LEU A 222 -15.83 -6.72 -1.62
CA LEU A 222 -14.57 -6.48 -2.33
C LEU A 222 -13.47 -7.42 -1.82
N LYS A 223 -12.72 -7.99 -2.75
CA LYS A 223 -11.46 -8.66 -2.43
C LYS A 223 -10.44 -7.62 -2.01
N GLU A 224 -9.53 -8.02 -1.12
CA GLU A 224 -8.45 -7.16 -0.61
C GLU A 224 -7.62 -6.54 -1.75
N SER A 225 -7.24 -7.32 -2.76
CA SER A 225 -6.49 -6.81 -3.92
C SER A 225 -7.23 -5.70 -4.68
N ASP A 226 -8.54 -5.85 -4.83
CA ASP A 226 -9.39 -4.92 -5.59
C ASP A 226 -9.64 -3.64 -4.80
N ALA A 227 -9.81 -3.78 -3.48
CA ALA A 227 -9.88 -2.66 -2.55
C ALA A 227 -8.57 -1.86 -2.52
N LYS A 228 -7.41 -2.53 -2.42
CA LYS A 228 -6.08 -1.90 -2.48
C LYS A 228 -5.89 -1.15 -3.81
N PHE A 229 -6.24 -1.76 -4.95
CA PHE A 229 -6.19 -1.11 -6.27
C PHE A 229 -7.04 0.15 -6.32
N ALA A 230 -8.30 0.08 -5.87
CA ALA A 230 -9.22 1.20 -5.92
C ALA A 230 -8.82 2.34 -4.95
N ILE A 231 -8.29 2.01 -3.76
CA ILE A 231 -7.74 3.00 -2.82
C ILE A 231 -6.55 3.72 -3.44
N ASN A 232 -5.61 3.00 -4.05
CA ASN A 232 -4.45 3.59 -4.71
C ASN A 232 -4.86 4.53 -5.84
N LEU A 233 -5.83 4.10 -6.66
CA LEU A 233 -6.35 4.93 -7.74
C LEU A 233 -6.98 6.23 -7.21
N ALA A 234 -7.77 6.15 -6.14
CA ALA A 234 -8.34 7.32 -5.48
C ALA A 234 -7.25 8.25 -4.94
N ARG A 235 -6.23 7.72 -4.25
CA ARG A 235 -5.10 8.50 -3.71
C ARG A 235 -4.34 9.23 -4.82
N SER A 236 -3.98 8.53 -5.90
CA SER A 236 -3.27 9.13 -7.03
C SER A 236 -4.08 10.23 -7.71
N ILE A 237 -5.41 10.05 -7.83
CA ILE A 237 -6.29 11.07 -8.41
C ILE A 237 -6.40 12.28 -7.47
N MET A 238 -6.51 12.07 -6.15
CA MET A 238 -6.55 13.16 -5.17
C MET A 238 -5.28 14.01 -5.21
N THR A 239 -4.10 13.39 -5.11
CA THR A 239 -2.81 14.10 -5.19
C THR A 239 -2.72 14.89 -6.49
N TYR A 240 -3.03 14.25 -7.61
CA TYR A 240 -2.94 14.94 -8.89
C TYR A 240 -3.91 16.13 -8.99
N ILE A 241 -5.15 15.98 -8.52
CA ILE A 241 -6.12 17.09 -8.52
C ILE A 241 -5.62 18.22 -7.63
N ASP A 242 -5.08 17.91 -6.45
CA ASP A 242 -4.58 18.92 -5.51
C ASP A 242 -3.44 19.75 -6.11
N ASP A 243 -2.48 19.09 -6.75
CA ASP A 243 -1.37 19.73 -7.48
C ASP A 243 -1.85 20.68 -8.61
N LEU A 244 -3.10 20.54 -9.09
CA LEU A 244 -3.68 21.46 -10.09
C LEU A 244 -4.16 22.78 -9.51
N PHE A 245 -4.31 22.85 -8.19
CA PHE A 245 -4.84 24.01 -7.46
C PHE A 245 -3.84 24.63 -6.48
N ASP A 246 -2.61 24.09 -6.40
CA ASP A 246 -1.44 24.71 -5.76
C ASP A 246 -0.77 25.76 -6.65
#